data_AF-A0A7Y2B5K8-F1
#
_entry.id   AF-A0A7Y2B5K8-F1
#
_cell.length_a   1.000
_cell.length_b   1.000
_cell.length_c   1.000
_cell.angle_alpha   90.00
_cell.angle_beta   90.00
_cell.angle_gamma   90.00
#
_symmetry.space_group_name_H-M   'P 1'
#
loop_
_entity.id
_entity.type
_entity.pdbx_description
1 polymer ?
#
loop_
_entity_poly.entity_id
_entity_poly.type
_entity_poly.pdbx_seq_one_letter_code
_entity_poly.pdbx_strand_id
1 'polypeptide(L)'
;AMSIVPGWHATVFAPYFVAGAIFSGFAMVVFLAVPARELYGLKSIITMRHLESMNKIILATGSMVGYAYAVEFFIAWYSGNIYEQFAFQNRAFGPYWWAYWTMASCNVFIPQLYWFKKMRRSIPVMMVVAFLVNVGMWFERFVITVTSLHRDFLPGSWGFYMPTWVDVCTLIGSFGLFFTLFLLFIRFLPMVAIAEIKAVLPQAHAGHGQEGAKH
;
A
#
# COMPACT_ATOMS: atom_id res chain seq x y z
N ALA A 1 6.95 16.93 -6.13
CA ALA A 1 7.91 17.51 -5.17
C ALA A 1 8.62 18.74 -5.75
N MET A 2 9.18 18.68 -6.97
CA MET A 2 9.94 19.79 -7.58
C MET A 2 9.17 20.60 -8.64
N SER A 3 7.91 20.25 -8.92
CA SER A 3 7.10 21.00 -9.87
C SER A 3 6.40 22.15 -9.16
N ILE A 4 6.30 23.30 -9.82
CA ILE A 4 5.61 24.51 -9.35
C ILE A 4 4.07 24.39 -9.36
N VAL A 5 3.54 23.26 -9.87
CA VAL A 5 2.09 23.02 -9.96
C VAL A 5 1.47 22.91 -8.56
N PRO A 6 0.33 23.59 -8.29
CA PRO A 6 -0.35 23.52 -7.00
C PRO A 6 -0.74 22.07 -6.69
N GLY A 7 -0.45 21.63 -5.47
CA GLY A 7 -0.66 20.24 -5.05
C GLY A 7 0.46 19.26 -5.44
N TRP A 8 1.52 19.69 -6.14
CA TRP A 8 2.77 18.93 -6.35
C TRP A 8 3.98 19.56 -5.65
N HIS A 9 3.84 20.80 -5.19
CA HIS A 9 4.85 21.56 -4.45
C HIS A 9 4.70 21.40 -2.93
N ALA A 10 4.86 20.18 -2.42
CA ALA A 10 4.84 19.91 -0.98
C ALA A 10 6.11 19.16 -0.53
N THR A 11 6.66 19.57 0.61
CA THR A 11 7.87 18.96 1.21
C THR A 11 7.57 17.62 1.88
N VAL A 12 6.30 17.37 2.23
CA VAL A 12 5.86 16.13 2.89
C VAL A 12 5.86 14.92 1.95
N PHE A 13 5.93 15.12 0.63
CA PHE A 13 5.82 14.02 -0.35
C PHE A 13 6.89 12.94 -0.22
N ALA A 14 8.13 13.29 0.13
CA ALA A 14 9.20 12.32 0.23
C ALA A 14 8.94 11.25 1.31
N PRO A 15 8.75 11.60 2.60
CA PRO A 15 8.43 10.60 3.62
C PRO A 15 7.06 9.96 3.40
N TYR A 16 6.10 10.71 2.86
CA TYR A 16 4.76 10.23 2.54
C TYR A 16 4.77 9.10 1.50
N PHE A 17 5.49 9.26 0.39
CA PHE A 17 5.54 8.23 -0.64
C PHE A 17 6.31 6.98 -0.20
N VAL A 18 7.27 7.13 0.71
CA VAL A 18 7.94 5.99 1.35
C VAL A 18 6.95 5.23 2.23
N ALA A 19 6.18 5.93 3.08
CA ALA A 19 5.15 5.31 3.89
C ALA A 19 4.10 4.59 3.02
N GLY A 20 3.67 5.23 1.93
CA GLY A 20 2.77 4.64 0.94
C GLY A 20 3.33 3.39 0.26
N ALA A 21 4.62 3.38 -0.09
CA ALA A 21 5.28 2.22 -0.70
C ALA A 21 5.36 1.02 0.26
N ILE A 22 5.64 1.27 1.54
CA ILE A 22 5.60 0.21 2.58
C ILE A 22 4.16 -0.28 2.74
N PHE A 23 3.19 0.62 2.80
CA PHE A 23 1.78 0.29 2.96
C PHE A 23 1.23 -0.60 1.81
N SER A 24 1.41 -0.20 0.54
CA SER A 24 0.98 -1.03 -0.61
C SER A 24 1.81 -2.31 -0.75
N GLY A 25 3.12 -2.24 -0.50
CA GLY A 25 4.02 -3.39 -0.59
C GLY A 25 3.61 -4.51 0.38
N PHE A 26 3.39 -4.19 1.65
CA PHE A 26 2.93 -5.17 2.63
C PHE A 26 1.51 -5.69 2.31
N ALA A 27 0.62 -4.84 1.80
CA ALA A 27 -0.69 -5.28 1.35
C ALA A 27 -0.59 -6.31 0.22
N MET A 28 0.25 -6.04 -0.79
CA MET A 28 0.49 -6.98 -1.89
C MET A 28 1.13 -8.29 -1.40
N VAL A 29 2.10 -8.22 -0.48
CA VAL A 29 2.70 -9.42 0.12
C VAL A 29 1.64 -10.27 0.84
N VAL A 30 0.75 -9.66 1.64
CA VAL A 30 -0.36 -10.39 2.29
C VAL A 30 -1.29 -11.01 1.24
N PHE A 31 -1.62 -10.27 0.19
CA PHE A 31 -2.50 -10.74 -0.90
C PHE A 31 -1.94 -11.96 -1.63
N LEU A 32 -0.62 -12.08 -1.80
CA LEU A 32 0.03 -13.23 -2.44
C LEU A 32 0.36 -14.36 -1.45
N ALA A 33 0.80 -14.02 -0.25
CA ALA A 33 1.23 -14.99 0.76
C ALA A 33 0.06 -15.81 1.31
N VAL A 34 -1.14 -15.24 1.41
CA VAL A 34 -2.32 -15.96 1.91
C VAL A 34 -2.75 -17.10 0.96
N PRO A 35 -2.95 -16.89 -0.36
CA PRO A 35 -3.19 -17.98 -1.31
C PRO A 35 -2.03 -18.97 -1.36
N ALA A 36 -0.78 -18.49 -1.40
CA ALA A 36 0.39 -19.38 -1.44
C ALA A 36 0.46 -20.29 -0.19
N ARG A 37 0.10 -19.76 0.97
CA ARG A 37 0.03 -20.51 2.23
C ARG A 37 -1.00 -21.64 2.21
N GLU A 38 -2.16 -21.43 1.57
CA GLU A 38 -3.21 -22.45 1.47
C GLU A 38 -2.93 -23.46 0.35
N LEU A 39 -2.45 -23.01 -0.81
CA LEU A 39 -2.21 -23.88 -1.98
C LEU A 39 -0.98 -24.77 -1.83
N TYR A 40 0.10 -24.28 -1.22
CA TYR A 40 1.36 -25.02 -1.05
C TYR A 40 1.55 -25.59 0.37
N GLY A 41 0.53 -25.51 1.22
CA GLY A 41 0.58 -26.09 2.57
C GLY A 41 1.59 -25.44 3.52
N LEU A 42 2.00 -24.19 3.28
CA LEU A 42 3.06 -23.50 4.04
C LEU A 42 2.62 -23.00 5.43
N LYS A 43 1.58 -23.59 6.04
CA LYS A 43 0.98 -23.12 7.30
C LYS A 43 1.92 -23.20 8.51
N SER A 44 2.85 -24.17 8.49
CA SER A 44 3.87 -24.35 9.54
C SER A 44 4.95 -23.27 9.48
N ILE A 45 5.25 -22.73 8.30
CA ILE A 45 6.25 -21.70 8.07
C ILE A 45 5.61 -20.32 8.19
N ILE A 46 4.60 -20.05 7.37
CA ILE A 46 3.83 -18.79 7.39
C ILE A 46 2.74 -18.92 8.45
N THR A 47 3.16 -18.79 9.71
CA THR A 47 2.25 -18.82 10.84
C THR A 47 1.35 -17.57 10.89
N MET A 48 0.26 -17.68 11.65
CA MET A 48 -0.67 -16.58 11.88
C MET A 48 -0.01 -15.36 12.54
N ARG A 49 1.09 -15.55 13.27
CA ARG A 49 1.83 -14.45 13.90
C ARG A 49 2.49 -13.56 12.85
N HIS A 50 3.03 -14.15 11.77
CA HIS A 50 3.62 -13.37 10.66
C HIS A 50 2.57 -12.49 9.99
N LEU A 51 1.41 -13.07 9.64
CA LEU A 51 0.31 -12.33 9.01
C LEU A 51 -0.22 -11.21 9.93
N GLU A 52 -0.38 -11.48 11.23
CA GLU A 52 -0.81 -10.46 12.18
C GLU A 52 0.22 -9.31 12.32
N SER A 53 1.51 -9.62 12.35
CA SER A 53 2.58 -8.60 12.38
C SER A 53 2.60 -7.75 11.12
N MET A 54 2.41 -8.35 9.94
CA MET A 54 2.28 -7.60 8.69
C MET A 54 1.07 -6.66 8.71
N ASN A 55 -0.08 -7.10 9.21
CA ASN A 55 -1.26 -6.24 9.33
C ASN A 55 -1.08 -5.09 10.31
N LYS A 56 -0.24 -5.26 11.36
CA LYS A 56 0.14 -4.15 12.25
C LYS A 56 0.98 -3.10 11.52
N ILE A 57 1.90 -3.52 10.66
CA ILE A 57 2.69 -2.61 9.83
C ILE A 57 1.76 -1.86 8.87
N ILE A 58 0.86 -2.55 8.18
CA ILE A 58 -0.14 -1.94 7.29
C ILE A 58 -1.00 -0.91 8.06
N LEU A 59 -1.43 -1.23 9.28
CA LEU A 59 -2.19 -0.29 10.11
C LEU A 59 -1.36 0.96 10.46
N ALA A 60 -0.10 0.78 10.86
CA ALA A 60 0.78 1.87 11.27
C ALA A 60 1.09 2.80 10.08
N THR A 61 1.48 2.24 8.94
CA THR A 61 1.80 3.04 7.74
C THR A 61 0.55 3.64 7.12
N GLY A 62 -0.59 2.94 7.12
CA GLY A 62 -1.88 3.50 6.69
C GLY A 62 -2.31 4.70 7.54
N SER A 63 -2.08 4.64 8.86
CA SER A 63 -2.34 5.78 9.75
C SER A 63 -1.40 6.96 9.48
N MET A 64 -0.13 6.70 9.14
CA MET A 64 0.84 7.73 8.74
C MET A 64 0.45 8.41 7.41
N VAL A 65 0.00 7.62 6.43
CA VAL A 65 -0.53 8.12 5.15
C VAL A 65 -1.79 8.96 5.39
N GLY A 66 -2.72 8.49 6.23
CA GLY A 66 -3.91 9.25 6.61
C GLY A 66 -3.58 10.56 7.33
N TYR A 67 -2.56 10.57 8.20
CA TYR A 67 -2.05 11.78 8.82
C TYR A 67 -1.51 12.78 7.78
N ALA A 68 -0.72 12.30 6.82
CA ALA A 68 -0.20 13.16 5.75
C ALA A 68 -1.31 13.77 4.90
N TYR A 69 -2.38 13.02 4.59
CA TYR A 69 -3.56 13.60 3.94
C TYR A 69 -4.18 14.72 4.76
N ALA A 70 -4.37 14.51 6.08
CA ALA A 70 -4.93 15.55 6.95
C ALA A 70 -4.04 16.79 7.00
N VAL A 71 -2.72 16.62 7.05
CA VAL A 71 -1.74 17.72 7.00
C VAL A 71 -1.82 18.47 5.68
N GLU A 72 -1.95 17.78 4.54
CA GLU A 72 -2.11 18.42 3.24
C GLU A 72 -3.36 19.31 3.17
N PHE A 73 -4.51 18.83 3.65
CA PHE A 73 -5.73 19.64 3.74
C PHE A 73 -5.57 20.82 4.70
N PHE A 74 -4.91 20.59 5.83
CA PHE A 74 -4.65 21.65 6.81
C PHE A 74 -3.75 22.74 6.23
N ILE A 75 -2.64 22.37 5.58
CA ILE A 75 -1.70 23.32 4.97
C ILE A 75 -2.40 24.07 3.82
N ALA A 76 -3.18 23.41 2.98
CA ALA A 76 -3.90 24.09 1.90
C ALA A 76 -4.87 25.16 2.43
N TRP A 77 -5.55 24.87 3.54
CA TRP A 77 -6.40 25.85 4.21
C TRP A 77 -5.57 26.98 4.85
N TYR A 78 -4.51 26.63 5.59
CA TYR A 78 -3.64 27.56 6.32
C TYR A 78 -2.79 28.48 5.41
N SER A 79 -2.39 27.98 4.24
CA SER A 79 -1.53 28.67 3.24
C SER A 79 -2.15 29.98 2.72
N GLY A 80 -3.47 30.11 2.73
CA GLY A 80 -4.18 31.29 2.22
C GLY A 80 -4.08 31.49 0.70
N ASN A 81 -3.41 30.57 -0.01
CA ASN A 81 -3.28 30.60 -1.47
C ASN A 81 -4.56 30.09 -2.13
N ILE A 82 -5.22 30.95 -2.90
CA ILE A 82 -6.47 30.67 -3.61
C ILE A 82 -6.33 29.45 -4.54
N TYR A 83 -5.17 29.27 -5.17
CA TYR A 83 -4.92 28.13 -6.07
C TYR A 83 -4.76 26.80 -5.33
N GLU A 84 -4.14 26.79 -4.15
CA GLU A 84 -4.04 25.56 -3.34
C GLU A 84 -5.39 25.20 -2.71
N GLN A 85 -6.11 26.19 -2.19
CA GLN A 85 -7.47 25.97 -1.67
C GLN A 85 -8.41 25.44 -2.76
N PHE A 86 -8.36 26.03 -3.96
CA PHE A 86 -9.14 25.54 -5.10
C PHE A 86 -8.73 24.12 -5.50
N ALA A 87 -7.43 23.79 -5.54
CA ALA A 87 -6.97 22.45 -5.88
C ALA A 87 -7.51 21.38 -4.93
N PHE A 88 -7.50 21.63 -3.61
CA PHE A 88 -8.03 20.68 -2.62
C PHE A 88 -9.57 20.62 -2.61
N GLN A 89 -10.25 21.74 -2.80
CA GLN A 89 -11.71 21.74 -3.00
C GLN A 89 -12.10 20.96 -4.26
N ASN A 90 -11.35 21.12 -5.35
CA ASN A 90 -11.56 20.42 -6.61
C ASN A 90 -11.25 18.92 -6.50
N ARG A 91 -10.31 18.50 -5.63
CA ARG A 91 -10.13 17.08 -5.29
C ARG A 91 -11.36 16.50 -4.59
N ALA A 92 -11.93 17.23 -3.63
CA ALA A 92 -13.05 16.74 -2.82
C ALA A 92 -14.42 16.79 -3.52
N PHE A 93 -14.68 17.84 -4.32
CA PHE A 93 -16.00 18.14 -4.91
C PHE A 93 -15.98 18.32 -6.43
N GLY A 94 -14.81 18.24 -7.08
CA GLY A 94 -14.68 18.41 -8.52
C GLY A 94 -15.04 17.15 -9.31
N PRO A 95 -14.73 17.12 -10.62
CA PRO A 95 -15.09 16.02 -11.53
C PRO A 95 -14.57 14.64 -11.10
N TYR A 96 -13.46 14.61 -10.35
CA TYR A 96 -12.81 13.41 -9.85
C TYR A 96 -13.08 13.15 -8.35
N TRP A 97 -14.17 13.70 -7.78
CA TRP A 97 -14.54 13.50 -6.38
C TRP A 97 -14.56 12.00 -6.01
N TRP A 98 -15.15 11.17 -6.87
CA TRP A 98 -15.28 9.73 -6.67
C TRP A 98 -13.92 9.04 -6.50
N ALA A 99 -12.89 9.48 -7.22
CA ALA A 99 -11.54 8.94 -7.13
C ALA A 99 -10.88 9.31 -5.78
N TYR A 100 -11.04 10.57 -5.35
CA TYR A 100 -10.54 11.04 -4.06
C TYR A 100 -11.23 10.34 -2.88
N TRP A 101 -12.56 10.24 -2.89
CA TRP A 101 -13.29 9.57 -1.81
C TRP A 101 -13.03 8.07 -1.76
N THR A 102 -12.83 7.43 -2.92
CA THR A 102 -12.41 6.01 -2.98
C THR A 102 -11.02 5.84 -2.39
N MET A 103 -10.06 6.68 -2.78
CA MET A 103 -8.71 6.69 -2.21
C MET A 103 -8.75 6.87 -0.68
N ALA A 104 -9.44 7.90 -0.19
CA ALA A 104 -9.52 8.20 1.24
C ALA A 104 -10.21 7.05 2.01
N SER A 105 -11.30 6.50 1.48
CA SER A 105 -12.01 5.35 2.07
C SER A 105 -11.10 4.13 2.20
N CYS A 106 -10.46 3.74 1.10
CA CYS A 106 -9.62 2.55 1.03
C CYS A 106 -8.31 2.67 1.82
N ASN A 107 -7.68 3.84 1.84
CA ASN A 107 -6.38 4.03 2.50
C ASN A 107 -6.51 4.43 3.97
N VAL A 108 -7.54 5.21 4.34
CA VAL A 108 -7.67 5.74 5.71
C VAL A 108 -8.59 4.87 6.54
N PHE A 109 -9.78 4.52 6.04
CA PHE A 109 -10.82 3.88 6.86
C PHE A 109 -10.69 2.36 6.90
N ILE A 110 -10.49 1.71 5.75
CA ILE A 110 -10.43 0.24 5.67
C ILE A 110 -9.32 -0.36 6.56
N PRO A 111 -8.08 0.19 6.61
CA PRO A 111 -7.03 -0.36 7.48
C PRO A 111 -7.33 -0.22 8.96
N GLN A 112 -8.18 0.72 9.39
CA GLN A 112 -8.53 0.89 10.81
C GLN A 112 -9.30 -0.33 11.37
N LEU A 113 -9.88 -1.17 10.50
CA LEU A 113 -10.43 -2.47 10.90
C LEU A 113 -9.37 -3.32 11.62
N TYR A 114 -8.07 -3.12 11.35
CA TYR A 114 -6.98 -3.81 12.00
C TYR A 114 -6.70 -3.36 13.44
N TRP A 115 -7.38 -2.36 14.00
CA TRP A 115 -7.34 -2.18 15.46
C TRP A 115 -7.91 -3.39 16.19
N PHE A 116 -8.97 -3.98 15.64
CA PHE A 116 -9.62 -5.15 16.21
C PHE A 116 -8.78 -6.42 15.95
N LYS A 117 -8.31 -7.06 17.03
CA LYS A 117 -7.52 -8.30 16.95
C LYS A 117 -8.26 -9.42 16.18
N LYS A 118 -9.59 -9.50 16.30
CA LYS A 118 -10.42 -10.46 15.57
C LYS A 118 -10.32 -10.26 14.05
N MET A 119 -10.36 -9.01 13.58
CA MET A 119 -10.28 -8.66 12.16
C MET A 119 -8.86 -8.86 11.62
N ARG A 120 -7.84 -8.47 12.40
CA ARG A 120 -6.43 -8.74 12.06
C ARG A 120 -6.06 -10.21 11.94
N ARG A 121 -6.86 -11.11 12.53
CA ARG A 121 -6.60 -12.55 12.52
C ARG A 121 -7.57 -13.33 11.62
N SER A 122 -8.38 -12.64 10.83
CA SER A 122 -9.34 -13.26 9.93
C SER A 122 -8.80 -13.26 8.50
N ILE A 123 -8.51 -14.44 7.94
CA ILE A 123 -7.94 -14.59 6.59
C ILE A 123 -8.81 -13.89 5.51
N PRO A 124 -10.14 -14.06 5.48
CA PRO A 124 -10.98 -13.37 4.49
C PRO A 124 -10.90 -11.85 4.60
N VAL A 125 -10.88 -11.32 5.83
CA VAL A 125 -10.76 -9.88 6.07
C VAL A 125 -9.41 -9.37 5.57
N MET A 126 -8.33 -10.09 5.84
CA MET A 126 -7.00 -9.71 5.37
C MET A 126 -6.94 -9.59 3.85
N MET A 127 -7.52 -10.54 3.13
CA MET A 127 -7.55 -10.55 1.67
C MET A 127 -8.32 -9.36 1.10
N VAL A 128 -9.51 -9.09 1.65
CA VAL A 128 -10.35 -7.97 1.21
C VAL A 128 -9.66 -6.64 1.52
N VAL A 129 -9.11 -6.47 2.73
CA VAL A 129 -8.38 -5.24 3.11
C VAL A 129 -7.15 -5.06 2.24
N ALA A 130 -6.33 -6.11 2.03
CA ALA A 130 -5.13 -6.04 1.20
C ALA A 130 -5.44 -5.67 -0.26
N PHE A 131 -6.53 -6.21 -0.82
CA PHE A 131 -6.98 -5.85 -2.16
C PHE A 131 -7.42 -4.37 -2.21
N LEU A 132 -8.29 -3.95 -1.29
CA LEU A 132 -8.79 -2.57 -1.24
C LEU A 132 -7.67 -1.55 -1.02
N VAL A 133 -6.67 -1.88 -0.20
CA VAL A 133 -5.49 -1.03 0.01
C VAL A 133 -4.71 -0.83 -1.28
N ASN A 134 -4.45 -1.90 -2.05
CA ASN A 134 -3.75 -1.77 -3.33
C ASN A 134 -4.54 -0.92 -4.33
N VAL A 135 -5.86 -1.10 -4.38
CA VAL A 135 -6.76 -0.26 -5.21
C VAL A 135 -6.71 1.20 -4.76
N GLY A 136 -6.80 1.46 -3.45
CA GLY A 136 -6.72 2.81 -2.89
C GLY A 136 -5.38 3.50 -3.17
N MET A 137 -4.27 2.77 -3.06
CA MET A 137 -2.93 3.29 -3.37
C MET A 137 -2.71 3.54 -4.86
N TRP A 138 -3.38 2.79 -5.74
CA TRP A 138 -3.41 3.13 -7.17
C TRP A 138 -4.19 4.44 -7.41
N PHE A 139 -5.37 4.57 -6.79
CA PHE A 139 -6.15 5.80 -6.86
C PHE A 139 -5.41 7.00 -6.28
N GLU A 140 -4.59 6.81 -5.25
CA GLU A 140 -3.75 7.87 -4.73
C GLU A 140 -2.81 8.45 -5.80
N ARG A 141 -2.12 7.58 -6.55
CA ARG A 141 -1.22 8.03 -7.62
C ARG A 141 -2.00 8.69 -8.76
N PHE A 142 -3.18 8.17 -9.08
CA PHE A 142 -4.08 8.78 -10.05
C PHE A 142 -4.56 10.16 -9.59
N VAL A 143 -5.01 10.29 -8.34
CA VAL A 143 -5.54 11.54 -7.78
C VAL A 143 -4.44 12.59 -7.71
N ILE A 144 -3.27 12.26 -7.14
CA ILE A 144 -2.16 13.21 -7.05
C ILE A 144 -1.78 13.70 -8.44
N THR A 145 -1.70 12.81 -9.44
CA THR A 145 -1.24 13.22 -10.78
C THR A 145 -2.32 13.91 -11.60
N VAL A 146 -3.42 13.23 -11.89
CA VAL A 146 -4.46 13.69 -12.81
C VAL A 146 -5.24 14.88 -12.26
N THR A 147 -5.63 14.85 -10.97
CA THR A 147 -6.45 15.95 -10.45
C THR A 147 -5.69 17.27 -10.35
N SER A 148 -4.37 17.21 -10.14
CA SER A 148 -3.52 18.40 -10.08
C SER A 148 -3.15 18.96 -11.46
N LEU A 149 -3.21 18.13 -12.52
CA LEU A 149 -2.89 18.53 -13.90
C LEU A 149 -4.13 18.97 -14.69
N HIS A 150 -5.30 18.37 -14.44
CA HIS A 150 -6.50 18.65 -15.26
C HIS A 150 -7.08 20.06 -15.03
N ARG A 151 -6.78 20.67 -13.87
CA ARG A 151 -7.11 22.05 -13.54
C ARG A 151 -5.91 22.70 -12.88
N ASP A 152 -5.10 23.36 -13.70
CA ASP A 152 -3.92 24.11 -13.29
C ASP A 152 -4.25 25.61 -13.14
N PHE A 153 -3.21 26.45 -13.16
CA PHE A 153 -3.32 27.90 -12.96
C PHE A 153 -4.23 28.61 -13.98
N LEU A 154 -4.37 28.11 -15.21
CA LEU A 154 -5.13 28.79 -16.27
C LEU A 154 -6.43 28.04 -16.59
N PRO A 155 -7.61 28.67 -16.43
CA PRO A 155 -8.89 28.07 -16.82
C PRO A 155 -8.98 27.63 -18.29
N GLY A 156 -8.22 28.27 -19.19
CA GLY A 156 -8.18 27.90 -20.63
C GLY A 156 -7.49 26.57 -20.92
N SER A 157 -6.70 26.04 -19.98
CA SER A 157 -5.98 24.77 -20.12
C SER A 157 -6.71 23.60 -19.44
N TRP A 158 -7.91 23.84 -18.91
CA TRP A 158 -8.66 22.82 -18.18
C TRP A 158 -9.13 21.71 -19.12
N GLY A 159 -8.78 20.47 -18.78
CA GLY A 159 -9.10 19.29 -19.57
C GLY A 159 -9.70 18.18 -18.71
N PHE A 160 -10.18 17.13 -19.37
CA PHE A 160 -10.56 15.90 -18.69
C PHE A 160 -9.74 14.75 -19.26
N TYR A 161 -9.12 13.97 -18.38
CA TYR A 161 -8.41 12.76 -18.77
C TYR A 161 -9.41 11.62 -18.95
N MET A 162 -9.58 11.16 -20.19
CA MET A 162 -10.29 9.94 -20.52
C MET A 162 -9.27 8.87 -20.90
N PRO A 163 -9.12 7.79 -20.11
CA PRO A 163 -8.20 6.72 -20.44
C PRO A 163 -8.63 6.05 -21.74
N THR A 164 -7.65 5.80 -22.61
CA THR A 164 -7.86 5.06 -23.85
C THR A 164 -7.86 3.56 -23.58
N TRP A 165 -8.33 2.77 -24.55
CA TRP A 165 -8.26 1.31 -24.46
C TRP A 165 -6.82 0.81 -24.31
N VAL A 166 -5.84 1.51 -24.90
CA VAL A 166 -4.41 1.18 -24.79
C VAL A 166 -3.90 1.36 -23.35
N ASP A 167 -4.35 2.40 -22.65
CA ASP A 167 -3.97 2.64 -21.25
C ASP A 167 -4.45 1.50 -20.35
N VAL A 168 -5.70 1.06 -20.56
CA VAL A 168 -6.30 -0.07 -19.82
C VAL A 168 -5.60 -1.39 -20.16
N CYS A 169 -5.34 -1.66 -21.44
CA CYS A 169 -4.60 -2.85 -21.86
C CYS A 169 -3.18 -2.88 -21.28
N THR A 170 -2.51 -1.74 -21.19
CA THR A 170 -1.18 -1.64 -20.58
C THR A 170 -1.23 -1.93 -19.09
N LEU A 171 -2.22 -1.41 -18.37
CA LEU A 171 -2.45 -1.70 -16.96
C LEU A 171 -2.69 -3.20 -16.74
N ILE A 172 -3.61 -3.81 -17.48
CA ILE A 172 -3.91 -5.25 -17.38
C ILE A 172 -2.69 -6.09 -17.78
N GLY A 173 -1.98 -5.69 -18.84
CA GLY A 173 -0.75 -6.33 -19.31
C GLY A 173 0.34 -6.33 -18.24
N SER A 174 0.47 -5.25 -17.46
CA SER A 174 1.43 -5.19 -16.35
C SER A 174 1.14 -6.22 -15.26
N PHE A 175 -0.13 -6.43 -14.91
CA PHE A 175 -0.53 -7.50 -13.98
C PHE A 175 -0.26 -8.88 -14.58
N GLY A 176 -0.59 -9.08 -15.86
CA GLY A 176 -0.31 -10.33 -16.57
C GLY A 176 1.18 -10.68 -16.56
N LEU A 177 2.05 -9.71 -16.86
CA LEU A 177 3.50 -9.88 -16.81
C LEU A 177 3.98 -10.20 -15.39
N PHE A 178 3.52 -9.44 -14.40
CA PHE A 178 3.86 -9.66 -12.99
C PHE A 178 3.49 -11.08 -12.52
N PHE A 179 2.24 -11.50 -12.71
CA PHE A 179 1.79 -12.82 -12.30
C PHE A 179 2.49 -13.93 -13.08
N THR A 180 2.78 -13.73 -14.38
CA THR A 180 3.56 -14.70 -15.16
C THR A 180 4.94 -14.91 -14.56
N LEU A 181 5.69 -13.83 -14.33
CA LEU A 181 7.03 -13.91 -13.73
C LEU A 181 7.00 -14.44 -12.30
N PHE A 182 6.00 -14.05 -11.51
CA PHE A 182 5.82 -14.52 -10.14
C PHE A 182 5.50 -16.01 -10.05
N LEU A 183 4.63 -16.52 -10.93
CA LEU A 183 4.31 -17.95 -11.00
C LEU A 183 5.50 -18.77 -11.50
N LEU A 184 6.27 -18.25 -12.48
CA LEU A 184 7.53 -18.87 -12.91
C LEU A 184 8.53 -18.93 -11.74
N PHE A 185 8.65 -17.87 -10.96
CA PHE A 185 9.50 -17.83 -9.77
C PHE A 185 9.10 -18.91 -8.76
N ILE A 186 7.80 -19.02 -8.42
CA ILE A 186 7.29 -20.05 -7.51
C ILE A 186 7.56 -21.48 -8.04
N ARG A 187 7.50 -21.66 -9.36
CA ARG A 187 7.65 -22.97 -10.01
C ARG A 187 9.10 -23.46 -10.05
N PHE A 188 10.05 -22.55 -10.25
CA PHE A 188 11.46 -22.88 -10.50
C PHE A 188 12.41 -22.59 -9.33
N LEU A 189 12.02 -21.71 -8.40
CA LEU A 189 12.87 -21.29 -7.27
C LEU A 189 12.20 -21.63 -5.93
N PRO A 190 12.99 -21.82 -4.85
CA PRO A 190 12.44 -22.05 -3.53
C PRO A 190 11.71 -20.79 -3.03
N MET A 191 10.41 -20.92 -2.76
CA MET A 191 9.56 -19.83 -2.24
C MET A 191 9.99 -19.31 -0.86
N VAL A 192 10.80 -20.09 -0.14
CA VAL A 192 11.19 -19.82 1.24
C VAL A 192 12.70 -19.91 1.36
N ALA A 193 13.31 -18.95 2.06
CA ALA A 193 14.74 -18.96 2.37
C ALA A 193 15.05 -20.06 3.40
N ILE A 194 15.28 -21.29 2.93
CA ILE A 194 15.51 -22.47 3.78
C ILE A 194 16.74 -22.28 4.70
N ALA A 195 17.78 -21.58 4.23
CA ALA A 195 19.00 -21.31 5.01
C ALA A 195 18.71 -20.49 6.26
N GLU A 196 17.97 -19.39 6.12
CA GLU A 196 17.59 -18.49 7.23
C GLU A 196 16.67 -19.20 8.22
N ILE A 197 15.67 -19.94 7.74
CA ILE A 197 14.78 -20.68 8.64
C ILE A 197 15.56 -21.70 9.47
N LYS A 198 16.49 -22.43 8.85
CA LYS A 198 17.31 -23.41 9.57
C LYS A 198 18.18 -22.76 10.65
N ALA A 199 18.67 -21.54 10.44
CA ALA A 199 19.49 -20.83 11.42
C ALA A 199 18.70 -20.39 12.66
N VAL A 200 17.41 -20.08 12.52
CA VAL A 200 16.56 -19.55 13.61
C VAL A 200 15.77 -20.67 14.32
N LEU A 201 15.79 -21.90 13.82
CA LEU A 201 15.15 -23.03 14.48
C LEU A 201 15.84 -23.36 15.81
N PRO A 202 15.08 -23.72 16.88
CA PRO A 202 15.65 -24.08 18.19
C PRO A 202 16.71 -25.18 18.13
N GLN A 203 16.62 -26.08 17.13
CA GLN A 203 17.58 -27.16 16.89
C GLN A 203 18.97 -26.66 16.46
N ALA A 204 19.09 -25.45 15.90
CA ALA A 204 20.38 -24.84 15.58
C ALA A 204 21.13 -24.33 16.82
N HIS A 205 20.41 -24.07 17.92
CA HIS A 205 20.97 -23.57 19.18
C HIS A 205 21.27 -24.69 20.19
N ALA A 206 20.93 -25.95 19.87
CA ALA A 206 21.08 -27.10 20.76
C ALA A 206 22.54 -27.59 20.93
N GLY A 207 23.52 -26.97 20.25
CA GLY A 207 24.94 -27.37 20.28
C GLY A 207 25.84 -26.62 21.29
N HIS A 208 25.33 -25.64 22.05
CA HIS A 208 26.16 -24.81 22.95
C HIS A 208 25.80 -24.86 24.44
N GLY A 209 25.02 -25.85 24.89
CA GLY A 209 24.49 -25.89 26.26
C GLY A 209 24.73 -27.15 27.09
N GLN A 210 25.49 -28.15 26.63
CA GLN A 210 25.68 -29.41 27.36
C GLN A 210 27.15 -29.83 27.52
N GLU A 211 27.99 -28.94 28.06
CA GLU A 211 29.36 -29.30 28.51
C GLU A 211 29.69 -28.81 29.93
N GLY A 212 28.67 -28.53 30.77
CA GLY A 212 28.85 -27.74 32.00
C GLY A 212 28.31 -28.28 33.32
N ALA A 213 27.95 -29.56 33.45
CA ALA A 213 27.57 -30.15 34.75
C ALA A 213 28.06 -31.61 34.82
N LYS A 214 29.36 -31.84 35.10
CA LYS A 214 29.92 -32.18 36.43
C LYS A 214 29.19 -33.36 37.09
N HIS A 215 29.77 -34.57 37.14
CA HIS A 215 30.85 -34.99 38.06
C HIS A 215 30.62 -34.53 39.50
#